data_AF-A0A3C0HMS6-F1
#
_entry.id   AF-A0A3C0HMS6-F1
#
_cell.length_a   1.000
_cell.length_b   1.000
_cell.length_c   1.000
_cell.angle_alpha   90.00
_cell.angle_beta   90.00
_cell.angle_gamma   90.00
#
_symmetry.space_group_name_H-M   'P 1'
#
loop_
_entity.id
_entity.type
_entity.pdbx_description
1 polymer ?
#
loop_
_entity_poly.entity_id
_entity_poly.type
_entity_poly.pdbx_seq_one_letter_code
_entity_poly.pdbx_strand_id
1 'polypeptide(L)'
;MPQRGRSSRFGGRGRVVLAVLAAAFIIIALSLRGIAGFYTDFLWFDSLDRTDVWGTVLGAKVVLTLIFFGVFFALLWLNLFLADRSAPQTRVPGPEEELLARYHDLVAGRS
;
A
#
# COMPACT_ATOMS: atom_id res chain seq x y z
N MET A 1 -33.62 6.98 -41.68
CA MET A 1 -33.63 7.67 -40.37
C MET A 1 -32.75 6.89 -39.40
N PRO A 2 -31.71 7.47 -38.77
CA PRO A 2 -30.85 6.73 -37.84
C PRO A 2 -31.36 6.84 -36.39
N GLN A 3 -31.50 5.69 -35.72
CA GLN A 3 -31.87 5.61 -34.31
C GLN A 3 -30.61 5.77 -33.45
N ARG A 4 -30.51 6.86 -32.68
CA ARG A 4 -29.44 7.09 -31.71
C ARG A 4 -29.75 6.31 -30.42
N GLY A 5 -28.93 5.30 -30.13
CA GLY A 5 -28.95 4.61 -28.84
C GLY A 5 -28.59 5.58 -27.71
N ARG A 6 -29.50 5.74 -26.76
CA ARG A 6 -29.28 6.53 -25.54
C ARG A 6 -28.36 5.76 -24.61
N SER A 7 -27.13 6.22 -24.46
CA SER A 7 -26.24 5.78 -23.39
C SER A 7 -26.79 6.30 -22.05
N SER A 8 -27.25 5.38 -21.20
CA SER A 8 -27.73 5.69 -19.86
C SER A 8 -26.56 6.10 -18.96
N ARG A 9 -26.39 7.41 -18.76
CA ARG A 9 -25.43 8.00 -17.80
C ARG A 9 -25.89 7.91 -16.32
N PHE A 10 -26.90 7.11 -16.02
CA PHE A 10 -27.41 6.91 -14.66
C PHE A 10 -27.24 5.43 -14.29
N GLY A 11 -26.11 5.12 -13.66
CA GLY A 11 -25.78 3.76 -13.22
C GLY A 11 -24.40 3.61 -12.58
N GLY A 12 -23.52 4.60 -12.72
CA GLY A 12 -22.15 4.52 -12.20
C GLY A 12 -22.05 4.44 -10.68
N ARG A 13 -22.75 5.31 -9.95
CA ARG A 13 -22.61 5.40 -8.48
C ARG A 13 -23.17 4.17 -7.75
N GLY A 14 -24.36 3.69 -8.13
CA GLY A 14 -24.94 2.47 -7.56
C GLY A 14 -24.11 1.23 -7.87
N ARG A 15 -23.57 1.14 -9.10
CA ARG A 15 -22.68 0.04 -9.50
C ARG A 15 -21.33 0.09 -8.76
N VAL A 16 -20.80 1.28 -8.49
CA VAL A 16 -19.58 1.45 -7.68
C VAL A 16 -19.84 1.06 -6.22
N VAL A 17 -20.95 1.48 -5.61
CA VAL A 17 -21.29 1.08 -4.23
C VAL A 17 -21.48 -0.43 -4.12
N LEU A 18 -22.18 -1.05 -5.07
CA LEU A 18 -22.33 -2.51 -5.12
C LEU A 18 -20.99 -3.22 -5.33
N ALA A 19 -20.12 -2.69 -6.19
CA ALA A 19 -18.78 -3.24 -6.40
C ALA A 19 -17.91 -3.14 -5.13
N VAL A 20 -17.97 -2.02 -4.41
CA VAL A 20 -17.26 -1.83 -3.14
C VAL A 20 -17.79 -2.78 -2.07
N LEU A 21 -19.10 -2.93 -1.94
CA LEU A 21 -19.71 -3.87 -0.99
C LEU A 21 -19.36 -5.31 -1.32
N ALA A 22 -19.40 -5.69 -2.60
CA ALA A 22 -19.00 -7.03 -3.05
C ALA A 22 -17.52 -7.28 -2.78
N ALA A 23 -16.64 -6.31 -3.06
CA ALA A 23 -15.21 -6.42 -2.77
C ALA A 23 -14.96 -6.55 -1.26
N ALA A 24 -15.62 -5.73 -0.44
CA ALA A 24 -15.52 -5.82 1.02
C ALA A 24 -16.00 -7.19 1.53
N PHE A 25 -17.13 -7.69 1.03
CA PHE A 25 -17.64 -9.01 1.37
C PHE A 25 -16.65 -10.13 0.98
N ILE A 26 -16.08 -10.06 -0.22
CA ILE A 26 -15.07 -11.02 -0.69
C ILE A 26 -13.84 -10.99 0.21
N ILE A 27 -13.34 -9.81 0.57
CA ILE A 27 -12.19 -9.64 1.48
C ILE A 27 -12.51 -10.28 2.85
N ILE A 28 -13.68 -10.00 3.41
CA ILE A 28 -14.11 -10.56 4.68
C ILE A 28 -14.23 -12.08 4.59
N ALA A 29 -14.86 -12.61 3.53
CA ALA A 29 -15.03 -14.05 3.34
C ALA A 29 -13.69 -14.78 3.15
N LEU A 30 -12.76 -14.20 2.40
CA LEU A 30 -11.40 -14.72 2.23
C LEU A 30 -10.62 -14.68 3.55
N SER A 31 -10.77 -13.60 4.32
CA SER A 31 -10.16 -13.47 5.65
C SER A 31 -10.69 -14.53 6.62
N LEU A 32 -12.01 -14.74 6.66
CA LEU A 32 -12.64 -15.80 7.43
C LEU A 32 -12.15 -17.18 7.01
N ARG A 33 -11.97 -17.44 5.71
CA ARG A 33 -11.43 -18.72 5.23
C ARG A 33 -9.98 -18.93 5.65
N GLY A 34 -9.16 -17.88 5.65
CA GLY A 34 -7.79 -17.93 6.17
C GLY A 34 -7.76 -18.27 7.66
N ILE A 35 -8.65 -17.65 8.44
CA ILE A 35 -8.80 -17.92 9.89
C ILE A 35 -9.36 -19.33 10.14
N ALA A 36 -10.31 -19.79 9.33
CA ALA A 36 -10.87 -21.13 9.43
C ALA A 36 -9.82 -22.21 9.14
N GLY A 37 -8.96 -22.00 8.13
CA GLY A 37 -7.82 -22.88 7.87
C GLY A 37 -6.87 -22.93 9.08
N PHE A 38 -6.50 -21.77 9.61
CA PHE A 38 -5.64 -21.66 10.79
C PHE A 38 -6.19 -22.39 12.01
N TYR A 39 -7.49 -22.23 12.30
CA TYR A 39 -8.17 -22.88 13.42
C TYR A 39 -8.34 -24.39 13.22
N THR A 40 -8.62 -24.81 11.98
CA THR A 40 -8.75 -26.24 11.64
C THR A 40 -7.41 -26.95 11.76
N ASP A 41 -6.33 -26.35 11.26
CA ASP A 41 -4.98 -26.89 11.42
C ASP A 41 -4.63 -26.99 12.90
N PHE A 42 -4.90 -25.95 13.70
CA PHE A 42 -4.65 -25.97 15.14
C PHE A 42 -5.35 -27.13 15.85
N LEU A 43 -6.66 -27.32 15.62
CA LEU A 43 -7.43 -28.43 16.21
C LEU A 43 -6.95 -29.80 15.71
N TRP A 44 -6.54 -29.89 14.44
CA TRP A 44 -6.01 -31.12 13.87
C TRP A 44 -4.66 -31.50 14.50
N PHE A 45 -3.76 -30.53 14.69
CA PHE A 45 -2.47 -30.75 15.36
C PHE A 45 -2.62 -31.08 16.85
N ASP A 46 -3.60 -30.48 17.52
CA ASP A 46 -3.98 -30.80 18.91
C ASP A 46 -4.47 -32.25 19.03
N SER A 47 -5.33 -32.70 18.10
CA SER A 47 -5.81 -34.09 18.08
C SER A 47 -4.73 -35.15 17.83
N LEU A 48 -3.57 -34.73 17.34
CA LEU A 48 -2.44 -35.61 17.03
C LEU A 48 -1.32 -35.55 18.09
N ASP A 49 -1.48 -34.78 19.17
CA ASP A 49 -0.41 -34.50 20.16
C ASP A 49 0.85 -33.88 19.51
N ARG A 50 0.69 -33.16 18.38
CA ARG A 50 1.78 -32.56 17.59
C ARG A 50 1.66 -31.04 17.48
N THR A 51 1.14 -30.39 18.51
CA THR A 51 0.98 -28.94 18.60
C THR A 51 2.31 -28.18 18.44
N ASP A 52 3.44 -28.80 18.80
CA ASP A 52 4.79 -28.23 18.66
C ASP A 52 5.19 -27.93 17.21
N VAL A 53 4.79 -28.76 16.24
CA VAL A 53 5.16 -28.57 14.83
C VAL A 53 4.44 -27.37 14.23
N TRP A 54 3.16 -27.20 14.56
CA TRP A 54 2.36 -26.06 14.11
C TRP A 54 2.95 -24.74 14.61
N GLY A 55 3.27 -24.68 15.91
CA GLY A 55 3.92 -23.51 16.51
C GLY A 55 5.30 -23.23 15.91
N THR A 56 6.08 -24.28 15.65
CA THR A 56 7.42 -24.16 15.05
C THR A 56 7.36 -23.64 13.61
N VAL A 57 6.45 -24.16 12.78
CA VAL A 57 6.31 -23.71 11.38
C VAL A 57 5.78 -22.26 11.33
N LEU A 58 4.80 -21.92 12.17
CA LEU A 58 4.28 -20.56 12.26
C LEU A 58 5.36 -19.59 12.76
N GLY A 59 6.06 -19.97 13.82
CA GLY A 59 7.18 -19.22 14.38
C GLY A 59 8.29 -19.00 13.35
N ALA A 60 8.70 -20.04 12.61
CA ALA A 60 9.71 -19.93 11.56
C ALA A 60 9.29 -18.95 10.46
N LYS A 61 8.03 -19.00 10.00
CA LYS A 61 7.49 -18.05 9.02
C LYS A 61 7.55 -16.62 9.56
N VAL A 62 7.09 -16.38 10.79
CA VAL A 62 7.08 -15.06 11.42
C VAL A 62 8.49 -14.52 11.60
N VAL A 63 9.40 -15.34 12.13
CA VAL A 63 10.81 -14.97 12.32
C VAL A 63 11.47 -14.62 10.99
N LEU A 64 11.26 -15.44 9.94
CA LEU A 64 11.82 -15.19 8.62
C LEU A 64 11.28 -13.88 8.02
N THR A 65 9.97 -13.64 8.13
CA THR A 65 9.35 -12.38 7.71
C THR A 65 9.95 -11.19 8.45
N LEU A 66 10.09 -11.29 9.78
CA LEU A 66 10.61 -10.20 10.60
C LEU A 66 12.07 -9.89 10.30
N ILE A 67 12.90 -10.92 10.08
CA ILE A 67 14.30 -10.75 9.68
C ILE A 67 14.38 -10.06 8.32
N PHE A 68 13.69 -10.59 7.31
CA PHE A 68 13.76 -10.02 5.95
C PHE A 68 13.22 -8.60 5.90
N PHE A 69 12.07 -8.37 6.53
CA PHE A 69 11.47 -7.03 6.66
C PHE A 69 12.39 -6.08 7.41
N GLY A 70 12.97 -6.51 8.53
CA GLY A 70 13.89 -5.71 9.33
C GLY A 70 15.14 -5.32 8.57
N VAL A 71 15.75 -6.26 7.82
CA VAL A 71 16.90 -5.99 6.96
C VAL A 71 16.53 -5.00 5.85
N PHE A 72 15.43 -5.24 5.14
CA PHE A 72 14.98 -4.36 4.07
C PHE A 72 14.66 -2.95 4.58
N PHE A 73 13.94 -2.85 5.70
CA PHE A 73 13.64 -1.60 6.37
C PHE A 73 14.91 -0.87 6.81
N ALA A 74 15.88 -1.58 7.41
CA ALA A 74 17.16 -0.99 7.80
C ALA A 74 17.95 -0.47 6.59
N LEU A 75 17.93 -1.19 5.46
CA LEU A 75 18.56 -0.73 4.21
C LEU A 75 17.89 0.54 3.67
N LEU A 76 16.55 0.58 3.63
CA LEU A 76 15.81 1.76 3.22
C LEU A 76 16.07 2.94 4.16
N TRP A 77 16.02 2.70 5.47
CA TRP A 77 16.29 3.71 6.49
C TRP A 77 17.71 4.25 6.34
N LEU A 78 18.69 3.38 6.18
CA LEU A 78 20.08 3.76 5.98
C LEU A 78 20.26 4.57 4.68
N ASN A 79 19.62 4.14 3.59
CA ASN A 79 19.64 4.85 2.32
C ASN A 79 19.03 6.26 2.46
N LEU A 80 17.87 6.37 3.11
CA LEU A 80 17.20 7.64 3.36
C LEU A 80 18.03 8.54 4.29
N PHE A 81 18.59 7.98 5.35
CA PHE A 81 19.46 8.71 6.29
C PHE A 81 20.71 9.25 5.60
N LEU A 82 21.32 8.45 4.71
CA LEU A 82 22.43 8.90 3.88
C LEU A 82 21.97 9.99 2.90
N ALA A 83 20.80 9.84 2.28
CA ALA A 83 20.23 10.85 1.38
C ALA A 83 19.96 12.18 2.12
N ASP A 84 19.32 12.14 3.28
CA ASP A 84 19.04 13.31 4.11
C ASP A 84 20.31 13.97 4.63
N ARG A 85 21.34 13.18 4.98
CA ARG A 85 22.63 13.72 5.38
C ARG A 85 23.43 14.30 4.21
N SER A 86 23.31 13.73 3.01
CA SER A 86 23.98 14.20 1.80
C SER A 86 23.21 15.31 1.08
N ALA A 87 21.95 15.54 1.43
CA ALA A 87 21.16 16.67 0.95
C ALA A 87 21.76 17.98 1.49
N PRO A 88 22.33 18.85 0.61
CA PRO A 88 22.83 20.15 1.03
C PRO A 88 21.67 21.04 1.47
N GLN A 89 21.83 21.75 2.59
CA GLN A 89 20.82 22.65 3.16
C GLN A 89 20.55 23.90 2.29
N THR A 90 21.36 24.11 1.26
CA THR A 90 21.13 25.08 0.20
C THR A 90 20.71 24.32 -1.05
N ARG A 91 19.39 24.19 -1.30
CA ARG A 91 18.92 24.01 -2.68
C ARG A 91 19.47 25.20 -3.45
N VAL A 92 20.47 24.98 -4.31
CA VAL A 92 20.73 25.92 -5.41
C VAL A 92 19.41 25.99 -6.17
N PRO A 93 18.77 27.16 -6.31
CA PRO A 93 17.51 27.26 -7.00
C PRO A 93 17.63 26.55 -8.35
N GLY A 94 16.73 25.61 -8.63
CA GLY A 94 16.73 24.92 -9.91
C GLY A 94 16.64 25.95 -11.05
N PRO A 95 17.09 25.64 -12.27
CA PRO A 95 16.95 26.56 -13.41
C PRO A 95 15.51 27.08 -13.56
N GLU A 96 14.53 26.25 -13.20
CA GLU A 96 13.11 26.57 -13.16
C GLU A 96 12.75 27.59 -12.07
N GLU A 97 13.35 27.50 -10.88
CA GLU A 97 13.17 28.44 -9.77
C GLU A 97 13.87 29.78 -10.06
N GLU A 98 15.01 29.77 -10.75
CA GLU A 98 15.67 30.99 -11.23
C GLU A 98 14.83 31.69 -12.32
N LEU A 99 14.22 30.92 -13.21
CA LEU A 99 13.26 31.43 -14.20
C LEU A 99 11.98 31.97 -13.55
N LEU A 100 11.45 31.28 -12.54
CA LEU A 100 10.26 31.71 -11.78
C LEU A 100 10.55 32.96 -10.93
N ALA A 101 11.70 33.03 -10.26
CA ALA A 101 12.14 34.21 -9.51
C ALA A 101 12.26 35.43 -10.44
N ARG A 102 12.90 35.25 -11.61
CA ARG A 102 13.00 36.30 -12.62
C ARG A 102 11.61 36.70 -13.18
N TYR A 103 10.70 35.74 -13.34
CA TYR A 103 9.31 36.04 -13.74
C TYR A 103 8.56 36.83 -12.67
N HIS A 104 8.74 36.47 -11.40
CA HIS A 104 8.10 37.13 -10.28
C HIS A 104 8.62 38.56 -10.09
N ASP A 105 9.93 38.79 -10.26
CA ASP A 105 10.52 40.13 -10.27
C ASP A 105 9.99 41.00 -11.41
N LEU A 106 9.82 40.43 -12.61
CA LEU A 106 9.27 41.14 -13.78
C LEU A 106 7.78 41.47 -13.62
N VAL A 107 7.02 40.64 -12.89
CA VAL A 107 5.59 40.83 -12.65
C VAL A 107 5.34 41.75 -11.44
N ALA A 108 6.14 41.64 -10.39
CA ALA A 108 6.07 42.50 -9.20
C ALA A 108 6.51 43.94 -9.47
N GLY A 109 7.41 44.17 -10.45
CA GLY A 109 7.81 45.51 -10.89
C GLY A 109 6.75 46.30 -11.68
N ARG A 110 5.52 45.79 -11.83
CA ARG A 110 4.42 46.40 -12.61
C ARG A 110 3.22 46.86 -11.76
N SER A 111 3.36 47.02 -10.44
CA SER A 111 2.38 47.72 -9.60
C SER A 111 3.04 48.84 -8.85
#